data_AF-A0A166AY80-F1
#
_entry.id   AF-A0A166AY80-F1
#
_cell.length_a   1.000
_cell.length_b   1.000
_cell.length_c   1.000
_cell.angle_alpha   90.00
_cell.angle_beta   90.00
_cell.angle_gamma   90.00
#
_symmetry.space_group_name_H-M   'P 1'
#
loop_
_entity.id
_entity.type
_entity.pdbx_description
1 polymer ?
#
loop_
_entity_poly.entity_id
_entity_poly.type
_entity_poly.pdbx_seq_one_letter_code
_entity_poly.pdbx_strand_id
1 'polypeptide(L)'
;MEKHDVSIPAHLEVTVAEDDLRPPRRTLLHLAVVAALVIPIGLVPCLVARRTTNALSRRIRESFTIIDKLQKEVNTLNLDRALRRDELARTRGVITEMRRETRAMNAEAKRYRHELRAEAERLATTHAAATDALRSNLCSALEDARNTQLDTQRELGTSLADIAAFMHEQSLMQGKATASIERLRLLALGLQTSSSKGQDLKPPNNNGAS
;
A
#
# COMPACT_ATOMS: atom_id res chain seq x y z
N MET A 1 69.17 -13.51 -2.79
CA MET A 1 68.73 -13.12 -1.43
C MET A 1 69.49 -13.99 -0.44
N GLU A 2 70.82 -13.90 -0.51
CA GLU A 2 71.69 -13.13 0.42
C GLU A 2 71.67 -13.70 1.84
N LYS A 3 72.39 -14.82 1.96
CA LYS A 3 72.94 -15.34 3.20
C LYS A 3 74.25 -14.59 3.45
N HIS A 4 74.33 -13.79 4.50
CA HIS A 4 75.60 -13.26 4.98
C HIS A 4 76.14 -14.21 6.06
N ASP A 5 77.00 -15.12 5.61
CA ASP A 5 78.00 -15.78 6.45
C ASP A 5 79.00 -14.72 6.90
N VAL A 6 79.10 -14.51 8.20
CA VAL A 6 80.17 -13.70 8.81
C VAL A 6 81.03 -14.64 9.65
N SER A 7 82.06 -15.17 8.98
CA SER A 7 83.27 -15.72 9.60
C SER A 7 84.03 -14.60 10.30
N ILE A 8 84.33 -14.77 11.60
CA ILE A 8 85.31 -13.95 12.31
C ILE A 8 86.28 -14.92 13.03
N PRO A 9 87.60 -14.74 12.84
CA PRO A 9 88.61 -15.75 13.13
C PRO A 9 88.91 -15.94 14.62
N ALA A 10 89.24 -17.19 14.94
CA ALA A 10 89.99 -17.62 16.10
C ALA A 10 91.43 -17.08 16.06
N HIS A 11 92.17 -17.29 17.15
CA HIS A 11 93.57 -16.94 17.41
C HIS A 11 93.77 -15.59 18.12
N LEU A 12 93.51 -15.61 19.43
CA LEU A 12 94.32 -14.87 20.39
C LEU A 12 94.80 -15.87 21.45
N GLU A 13 95.93 -16.51 21.18
CA GLU A 13 96.75 -17.14 22.22
C GLU A 13 97.31 -16.01 23.08
N VAL A 14 96.62 -15.71 24.18
CA VAL A 14 97.18 -14.90 25.27
C VAL A 14 97.96 -15.85 26.14
N THR A 15 99.27 -15.91 25.89
CA THR A 15 100.28 -16.45 26.80
C THR A 15 100.12 -15.79 28.17
N VAL A 16 99.56 -16.54 29.12
CA VAL A 16 99.55 -16.18 30.53
C VAL A 16 100.97 -16.35 31.04
N ALA A 17 101.73 -15.27 31.08
CA ALA A 17 102.92 -15.18 31.92
C ALA A 17 102.45 -15.34 33.37
N GLU A 18 102.74 -16.50 33.96
CA GLU A 18 102.73 -16.71 35.41
C GLU A 18 103.87 -15.88 36.01
N ASP A 19 103.66 -14.57 36.14
CA ASP A 19 104.47 -13.76 37.05
C ASP A 19 104.07 -14.09 38.48
N ASP A 20 105.01 -14.74 39.16
CA ASP A 20 105.03 -15.13 40.56
C ASP A 20 105.00 -13.88 41.48
N LEU A 21 103.89 -13.14 41.46
CA LEU A 21 103.58 -12.14 42.48
C LEU A 21 102.81 -12.85 43.60
N ARG A 22 103.55 -13.34 44.60
CA ARG A 22 103.02 -13.46 45.97
C ARG A 22 102.93 -12.04 46.55
N PRO A 23 101.75 -11.41 46.58
CA PRO A 23 101.59 -10.17 47.34
C PRO A 23 101.80 -10.45 48.83
N PRO A 24 102.36 -9.50 49.60
CA PRO A 24 102.39 -9.61 51.05
C PRO A 24 100.96 -9.78 51.56
N ARG A 25 100.70 -10.81 52.38
CA ARG A 25 99.35 -11.19 52.87
C ARG A 25 98.48 -10.02 53.36
N ARG A 26 99.07 -8.88 53.70
CA ARG A 26 98.40 -7.64 54.11
C ARG A 26 97.71 -6.88 52.96
N THR A 27 98.25 -6.84 51.73
CA THR A 27 97.62 -6.12 50.60
C THR A 27 96.39 -6.86 50.08
N LEU A 28 96.39 -8.19 50.12
CA LEU A 28 95.20 -9.01 49.84
C LEU A 28 94.08 -8.73 50.85
N LEU A 29 94.42 -8.57 52.14
CA LEU A 29 93.43 -8.21 53.17
C LEU A 29 92.88 -6.80 52.94
N HIS A 30 93.73 -5.82 52.62
CA HIS A 30 93.25 -4.46 52.31
C HIS A 30 92.40 -4.41 51.03
N LEU A 31 92.79 -5.13 49.98
CA LEU A 31 91.98 -5.28 48.75
C LEU A 31 90.65 -5.96 49.06
N ALA A 32 90.65 -7.02 49.88
CA ALA A 32 89.43 -7.71 50.29
C ALA A 32 88.50 -6.78 51.09
N VAL A 33 89.04 -5.96 51.99
CA VAL A 33 88.25 -4.99 52.76
C VAL A 33 87.67 -3.88 51.87
N VAL A 34 88.47 -3.32 50.95
CA VAL A 34 88.00 -2.29 50.01
C VAL A 34 86.98 -2.88 49.03
N ALA A 35 87.22 -4.06 48.48
CA ALA A 35 86.26 -4.76 47.63
C ALA A 35 84.97 -5.08 48.39
N ALA A 36 85.05 -5.53 49.65
CA ALA A 36 83.89 -5.80 50.48
C ALA A 36 83.07 -4.53 50.78
N LEU A 37 83.68 -3.34 50.77
CA LEU A 37 82.98 -2.07 50.95
C LEU A 37 82.43 -1.52 49.61
N VAL A 38 83.19 -1.60 48.53
CA VAL A 38 82.83 -1.02 47.23
C VAL A 38 81.81 -1.88 46.48
N ILE A 39 81.92 -3.20 46.55
CA ILE A 39 80.99 -4.14 45.90
C ILE A 39 79.53 -3.88 46.31
N PRO A 40 79.14 -3.81 47.60
CA PRO A 40 77.75 -3.57 47.96
C PRO A 40 77.26 -2.18 47.51
N ILE A 41 78.14 -1.17 47.51
CA ILE A 41 77.79 0.19 47.05
C ILE A 41 77.46 0.19 45.55
N GLY A 42 78.15 -0.59 44.72
CA GLY A 42 77.85 -0.72 43.29
C GLY A 42 76.75 -1.75 42.97
N LEU A 43 76.70 -2.86 43.71
CA LEU A 43 75.82 -3.99 43.41
C LEU A 43 74.37 -3.72 43.81
N VAL A 44 74.13 -3.09 44.96
CA VAL A 44 72.78 -2.76 45.44
C VAL A 44 72.00 -1.89 44.44
N PRO A 45 72.51 -0.73 43.97
CA PRO A 45 71.78 0.08 42.99
C PRO A 45 71.61 -0.65 41.65
N CYS A 46 72.57 -1.49 41.24
CA CYS A 46 72.43 -2.32 40.04
C CYS A 46 71.29 -3.34 40.18
N LEU A 47 71.17 -4.01 41.34
CA LEU A 47 70.09 -4.95 41.61
C LEU A 47 68.73 -4.27 41.71
N VAL A 48 68.65 -3.08 42.34
CA VAL A 48 67.42 -2.28 42.40
C VAL A 48 67.00 -1.84 41.00
N ALA A 49 67.92 -1.33 40.18
CA ALA A 49 67.66 -0.95 38.80
C ALA A 49 67.15 -2.15 37.97
N ARG A 50 67.76 -3.33 38.11
CA ARG A 50 67.27 -4.55 37.44
C ARG A 50 65.86 -4.95 37.88
N ARG A 51 65.52 -4.77 39.16
CA ARG A 51 64.16 -5.04 39.65
C ARG A 51 63.14 -4.07 39.06
N THR A 52 63.46 -2.78 38.98
CA THR A 52 62.54 -1.77 38.42
C THR A 52 62.37 -1.94 36.91
N THR A 53 63.44 -2.24 36.16
CA THR A 53 63.34 -2.51 34.71
C THR A 53 62.50 -3.76 34.44
N ASN A 54 62.62 -4.80 35.26
CA ASN A 54 61.82 -6.01 35.12
C ASN A 54 60.34 -5.75 35.44
N ALA A 55 60.05 -5.01 36.50
CA ALA A 55 58.68 -4.61 36.85
C ALA A 55 58.05 -3.74 35.76
N LEU A 56 58.81 -2.78 35.21
CA LEU A 56 58.35 -1.92 34.12
C LEU A 56 58.10 -2.72 32.83
N SER A 57 59.03 -3.62 32.47
CA SER A 57 58.90 -4.49 31.30
C SER A 57 57.71 -5.45 31.42
N ARG A 58 57.37 -5.88 32.64
CA ARG A 58 56.16 -6.66 32.89
C ARG A 58 54.90 -5.82 32.67
N ARG A 59 54.84 -4.61 33.22
CA ARG A 59 53.71 -3.68 33.02
C ARG A 59 53.52 -3.33 31.54
N ILE A 60 54.60 -3.07 30.82
CA ILE A 60 54.55 -2.82 29.37
C ILE A 60 53.94 -4.01 28.63
N ARG A 61 54.37 -5.25 28.95
CA ARG A 61 53.78 -6.47 28.37
C ARG A 61 52.29 -6.61 28.72
N GLU A 62 51.91 -6.35 29.96
CA GLU A 62 50.50 -6.37 30.39
C GLU A 62 49.69 -5.32 29.60
N SER A 63 50.18 -4.09 29.45
CA SER A 63 49.53 -3.06 28.63
C SER A 63 49.39 -3.48 27.15
N PHE A 64 50.42 -4.09 26.55
CA PHE A 64 50.32 -4.60 25.18
C PHE A 64 49.25 -5.70 25.04
N THR A 65 49.14 -6.59 26.03
CA THR A 65 48.09 -7.63 25.99
C THR A 65 46.69 -7.04 26.11
N ILE A 66 46.54 -5.94 26.86
CA ILE A 66 45.27 -5.22 26.97
C ILE A 66 44.95 -4.52 25.65
N ILE A 67 45.92 -3.85 25.04
CA ILE A 67 45.75 -3.17 23.73
C ILE A 67 45.34 -4.18 22.65
N ASP A 68 45.99 -5.35 22.57
CA ASP A 68 45.64 -6.39 21.62
C ASP A 68 44.21 -6.92 21.82
N LYS A 69 43.79 -7.11 23.08
CA LYS A 69 42.41 -7.49 23.40
C LYS A 69 41.40 -6.42 22.99
N LEU A 70 41.64 -5.15 23.33
CA LEU A 70 40.77 -4.05 22.92
C LEU A 70 40.71 -3.93 21.39
N GLN A 71 41.83 -4.11 20.70
CA GLN A 71 41.86 -4.07 19.24
C GLN A 71 41.01 -5.19 18.63
N LYS A 72 41.08 -6.40 19.20
CA LYS A 72 40.20 -7.51 18.80
C LYS A 72 38.73 -7.21 19.07
N GLU A 73 38.39 -6.68 20.24
CA GLU A 73 37.02 -6.28 20.58
C GLU A 73 36.48 -5.16 19.68
N VAL A 74 37.28 -4.16 19.35
CA VAL A 74 36.89 -3.10 18.41
C VAL A 74 36.63 -3.69 17.03
N ASN A 75 37.47 -4.63 16.57
CA ASN A 75 37.28 -5.30 15.29
C ASN A 75 36.01 -6.16 15.26
N THR A 76 35.72 -6.92 16.32
CA THR A 76 34.48 -7.71 16.40
C THR A 76 33.25 -6.80 16.45
N LEU A 77 33.28 -5.72 17.24
CA LEU A 77 32.18 -4.74 17.29
C LEU A 77 31.96 -4.03 15.96
N ASN A 78 33.03 -3.74 15.21
CA ASN A 78 32.91 -3.16 13.88
C ASN A 78 32.29 -4.14 12.87
N LEU A 79 32.66 -5.42 12.95
CA LEU A 79 32.06 -6.48 12.14
C LEU A 79 30.57 -6.63 12.47
N ASP A 80 30.21 -6.70 13.76
CA ASP A 80 28.81 -6.79 14.19
C ASP A 80 27.99 -5.58 13.74
N ARG A 81 28.57 -4.38 13.80
CA ARG A 81 27.92 -3.16 13.28
C ARG A 81 27.72 -3.22 11.77
N ALA A 82 28.68 -3.77 11.02
CA ALA A 82 28.54 -3.94 9.58
C ALA A 82 27.41 -4.93 9.25
N LEU A 83 27.36 -6.07 9.94
CA LEU A 83 26.28 -7.06 9.78
C LEU A 83 24.91 -6.48 10.12
N ARG A 84 24.79 -5.74 11.23
CA ARG A 84 23.52 -5.09 11.59
C ARG A 84 23.09 -4.02 10.58
N ARG A 85 24.03 -3.29 9.98
CA ARG A 85 23.71 -2.33 8.92
C ARG A 85 23.21 -3.01 7.66
N ASP A 86 23.81 -4.13 7.28
CA ASP A 86 23.37 -4.93 6.14
C ASP A 86 21.95 -5.48 6.37
N GLU A 87 21.69 -6.04 7.54
CA GLU A 87 20.35 -6.53 7.91
C GLU A 87 19.31 -5.39 7.94
N LEU A 88 19.67 -4.21 8.43
CA LEU A 88 18.81 -3.02 8.38
C LEU A 88 18.56 -2.55 6.94
N ALA A 89 19.55 -2.64 6.06
CA ALA A 89 19.36 -2.31 4.64
C ALA A 89 18.42 -3.32 3.96
N ARG A 90 18.59 -4.61 4.25
CA ARG A 90 17.74 -5.70 3.73
C ARG A 90 16.29 -5.56 4.19
N THR A 91 16.07 -5.37 5.48
CA THR A 91 14.72 -5.19 6.06
C THR A 91 14.04 -3.93 5.52
N ARG A 92 14.78 -2.83 5.35
CA ARG A 92 14.27 -1.62 4.67
C ARG A 92 13.85 -1.92 3.24
N GLY A 93 14.65 -2.68 2.49
CA GLY A 93 14.31 -3.12 1.13
C GLY A 93 12.98 -3.89 1.09
N VAL A 94 12.80 -4.85 1.99
CA VAL A 94 11.55 -5.62 2.11
C VAL A 94 10.36 -4.73 2.44
N ILE A 95 10.52 -3.80 3.41
CA ILE A 95 9.45 -2.86 3.78
C ILE A 95 9.09 -1.95 2.60
N THR A 96 10.07 -1.47 1.83
CA THR A 96 9.79 -0.64 0.66
C THR A 96 9.06 -1.39 -0.43
N GLU A 97 9.40 -2.67 -0.65
CA GLU A 97 8.73 -3.52 -1.63
C GLU A 97 7.29 -3.83 -1.21
N MET A 98 7.09 -4.24 0.04
CA MET A 98 5.75 -4.47 0.60
C MET A 98 4.87 -3.21 0.53
N ARG A 99 5.45 -2.02 0.80
CA ARG A 99 4.74 -0.74 0.62
C ARG A 99 4.39 -0.48 -0.83
N ARG A 100 5.25 -0.83 -1.79
CA ARG A 100 4.99 -0.68 -3.22
C ARG A 100 3.84 -1.59 -3.66
N GLU A 101 3.88 -2.85 -3.26
CA GLU A 101 2.83 -3.84 -3.54
C GLU A 101 1.49 -3.43 -2.93
N THR A 102 1.48 -3.00 -1.66
CA THR A 102 0.26 -2.51 -0.99
C THR A 102 -0.33 -1.28 -1.70
N ARG A 103 0.52 -0.40 -2.23
CA ARG A 103 0.05 0.76 -3.02
C ARG A 103 -0.52 0.34 -4.37
N ALA A 104 0.09 -0.63 -5.04
CA ALA A 104 -0.41 -1.18 -6.30
C ALA A 104 -1.78 -1.85 -6.10
N MET A 105 -1.91 -2.73 -5.12
CA MET A 105 -3.18 -3.39 -4.76
C MET A 105 -4.27 -2.36 -4.41
N ASN A 106 -3.92 -1.31 -3.65
CA ASN A 106 -4.88 -0.24 -3.34
C ASN A 106 -5.31 0.55 -4.59
N ALA A 107 -4.41 0.76 -5.56
CA ALA A 107 -4.75 1.42 -6.82
C ALA A 107 -5.68 0.54 -7.66
N GLU A 108 -5.43 -0.76 -7.73
CA GLU A 108 -6.28 -1.74 -8.40
C GLU A 108 -7.68 -1.83 -7.74
N ALA A 109 -7.73 -1.93 -6.42
CA ALA A 109 -8.99 -1.94 -5.68
C ALA A 109 -9.82 -0.66 -5.90
N LYS A 110 -9.15 0.50 -6.04
CA LYS A 110 -9.83 1.76 -6.40
C LYS A 110 -10.38 1.71 -7.82
N ARG A 111 -9.61 1.21 -8.80
CA ARG A 111 -10.07 1.06 -10.19
C ARG A 111 -11.30 0.15 -10.26
N TYR A 112 -11.23 -1.02 -9.62
CA TYR A 112 -12.35 -1.96 -9.57
C TYR A 112 -13.62 -1.33 -8.95
N ARG A 113 -13.46 -0.56 -7.87
CA ARG A 113 -14.59 0.17 -7.28
C ARG A 113 -15.18 1.24 -8.20
N HIS A 114 -14.35 1.89 -9.02
CA HIS A 114 -14.84 2.86 -10.00
C HIS A 114 -15.58 2.17 -11.15
N GLU A 115 -15.04 1.06 -11.66
CA GLU A 115 -15.69 0.24 -12.69
C GLU A 115 -17.05 -0.28 -12.22
N LEU A 116 -17.11 -0.84 -11.01
CA LEU A 116 -18.36 -1.35 -10.43
C LEU A 116 -19.41 -0.25 -10.25
N ARG A 117 -19.00 0.97 -9.87
CA ARG A 117 -19.92 2.12 -9.78
C ARG A 117 -20.43 2.53 -11.15
N ALA A 118 -19.56 2.61 -12.15
CA ALA A 118 -19.95 2.96 -13.50
C ALA A 118 -20.90 1.92 -14.11
N GLU A 119 -20.69 0.64 -13.82
CA GLU A 119 -21.59 -0.43 -14.22
C GLU A 119 -22.94 -0.34 -13.50
N ALA A 120 -22.95 -0.09 -12.19
CA ALA A 120 -24.18 0.11 -11.43
C ALA A 120 -24.99 1.32 -11.95
N GLU A 121 -24.34 2.43 -12.29
CA GLU A 121 -24.98 3.60 -12.89
C GLU A 121 -25.56 3.29 -14.28
N ARG A 122 -24.84 2.52 -15.11
CA ARG A 122 -25.35 2.04 -16.40
C ARG A 122 -26.58 1.16 -16.23
N LEU A 123 -26.55 0.22 -15.29
CA LEU A 123 -27.70 -0.63 -15.01
C LEU A 123 -28.90 0.21 -14.51
N ALA A 124 -28.67 1.15 -13.60
CA ALA A 124 -29.71 2.04 -13.09
C ALA A 124 -30.37 2.87 -14.21
N THR A 125 -29.56 3.44 -15.11
CA THR A 125 -30.08 4.23 -16.26
C THR A 125 -30.85 3.36 -17.25
N THR A 126 -30.35 2.15 -17.56
CA THR A 126 -31.09 1.21 -18.44
C THR A 126 -32.39 0.73 -17.81
N HIS A 127 -32.42 0.46 -16.51
CA HIS A 127 -33.64 0.11 -15.80
C HIS A 127 -34.63 1.26 -15.78
N ALA A 128 -34.20 2.48 -15.48
CA ALA A 128 -35.05 3.67 -15.52
C ALA A 128 -35.66 3.87 -16.92
N ALA A 129 -34.84 3.80 -17.97
CA ALA A 129 -35.31 3.92 -19.35
C ALA A 129 -36.31 2.80 -19.72
N ALA A 130 -36.07 1.56 -19.30
CA ALA A 130 -37.00 0.46 -19.53
C ALA A 130 -38.32 0.65 -18.78
N THR A 131 -38.29 1.14 -17.53
CA THR A 131 -39.50 1.43 -16.77
C THR A 131 -40.30 2.59 -17.37
N ASP A 132 -39.63 3.63 -17.86
CA ASP A 132 -40.28 4.76 -18.50
C ASP A 132 -40.91 4.36 -19.84
N ALA A 133 -40.20 3.55 -20.65
CA ALA A 133 -40.74 2.98 -21.87
C ALA A 133 -41.97 2.11 -21.60
N LEU A 134 -41.92 1.25 -20.58
CA LEU A 134 -43.04 0.41 -20.18
C LEU A 134 -44.23 1.26 -19.73
N ARG A 135 -44.00 2.30 -18.92
CA ARG A 135 -45.03 3.23 -18.47
C ARG A 135 -45.66 3.98 -19.64
N SER A 136 -44.86 4.48 -20.57
CA SER A 136 -45.34 5.16 -21.78
C SER A 136 -46.18 4.24 -22.65
N ASN A 137 -45.73 3.00 -22.87
CA ASN A 137 -46.49 2.00 -23.64
C ASN A 137 -47.82 1.65 -22.98
N LEU A 138 -47.87 1.50 -21.65
CA LEU A 138 -49.12 1.27 -20.91
C LEU A 138 -50.07 2.46 -21.02
N CYS A 139 -49.57 3.69 -20.89
CA CYS A 139 -50.39 4.89 -21.09
C CYS A 139 -50.97 4.95 -22.52
N SER A 140 -50.16 4.71 -23.55
CA SER A 140 -50.62 4.67 -24.94
C SER A 140 -51.69 3.59 -25.15
N ALA A 141 -51.46 2.38 -24.65
CA ALA A 141 -52.43 1.29 -24.79
C ALA A 141 -53.77 1.58 -24.09
N LEU A 142 -53.74 2.27 -22.94
CA LEU A 142 -54.96 2.71 -22.24
C LEU A 142 -55.68 3.81 -23.01
N GLU A 143 -54.96 4.75 -23.61
CA GLU A 143 -55.55 5.78 -24.47
C GLU A 143 -56.17 5.17 -25.73
N ASP A 144 -55.49 4.22 -26.38
CA ASP A 144 -56.00 3.50 -27.55
C ASP A 144 -57.26 2.69 -27.21
N ALA A 145 -57.24 1.97 -26.07
CA ALA A 145 -58.41 1.23 -25.59
C ALA A 145 -59.60 2.17 -25.29
N ARG A 146 -59.34 3.36 -24.74
CA ARG A 146 -60.37 4.37 -24.51
C ARG A 146 -60.92 4.93 -25.82
N ASN A 147 -60.06 5.22 -26.78
CA ASN A 147 -60.45 5.76 -28.08
C ASN A 147 -61.31 4.75 -28.85
N THR A 148 -60.90 3.48 -28.90
CA THR A 148 -61.70 2.40 -29.53
C THR A 148 -63.06 2.21 -28.84
N GLN A 149 -63.14 2.37 -27.52
CA GLN A 149 -64.42 2.36 -26.81
C GLN A 149 -65.32 3.55 -27.19
N LEU A 150 -64.75 4.74 -27.38
CA LEU A 150 -65.51 5.92 -27.82
C LEU A 150 -65.97 5.82 -29.28
N ASP A 151 -65.13 5.26 -30.15
CA ASP A 151 -65.45 5.02 -31.55
C ASP A 151 -66.56 3.99 -31.71
N THR A 152 -66.49 2.87 -30.97
CA THR A 152 -67.57 1.86 -30.96
C THR A 152 -68.88 2.43 -30.41
N GLN A 153 -68.84 3.26 -29.37
CA GLN A 153 -70.03 3.97 -28.88
C GLN A 153 -70.62 4.93 -29.93
N ARG A 154 -69.75 5.62 -30.68
CA ARG A 154 -70.17 6.52 -31.75
C ARG A 154 -70.82 5.76 -32.90
N GLU A 155 -70.25 4.64 -33.31
CA GLU A 155 -70.80 3.77 -34.35
C GLU A 155 -72.18 3.21 -33.93
N LEU A 156 -72.30 2.73 -32.69
CA LEU A 156 -73.58 2.30 -32.13
C LEU A 156 -74.60 3.45 -32.09
N GLY A 157 -74.18 4.66 -31.73
CA GLY A 157 -75.04 5.85 -31.73
C GLY A 157 -75.57 6.18 -33.13
N THR A 158 -74.73 6.10 -34.16
CA THR A 158 -75.15 6.31 -35.56
C THR A 158 -76.10 5.22 -36.03
N SER A 159 -75.78 3.94 -35.79
CA SER A 159 -76.68 2.83 -36.14
C SER A 159 -78.04 2.94 -35.46
N LEU A 160 -78.07 3.34 -34.17
CA LEU A 160 -79.32 3.57 -33.45
C LEU A 160 -80.13 4.76 -34.02
N ALA A 161 -79.45 5.82 -34.46
CA ALA A 161 -80.08 6.96 -35.13
C ALA A 161 -80.70 6.55 -36.48
N ASP A 162 -80.01 5.72 -37.27
CA ASP A 162 -80.50 5.20 -38.54
C ASP A 162 -81.71 4.27 -38.34
N ILE A 163 -81.66 3.38 -37.34
CA ILE A 163 -82.81 2.54 -36.95
C ILE A 163 -83.98 3.41 -36.52
N ALA A 164 -83.74 4.46 -35.71
CA ALA A 164 -84.80 5.36 -35.28
C ALA A 164 -85.41 6.13 -36.46
N ALA A 165 -84.60 6.57 -37.43
CA ALA A 165 -85.07 7.22 -38.65
C ALA A 165 -85.93 6.28 -39.49
N PHE A 166 -85.49 5.04 -39.72
CA PHE A 166 -86.25 4.02 -40.43
C PHE A 166 -87.58 3.68 -39.71
N MET A 167 -87.53 3.48 -38.39
CA MET A 167 -88.75 3.22 -37.60
C MET A 167 -89.73 4.39 -37.67
N HIS A 168 -89.23 5.63 -37.68
CA HIS A 168 -90.06 6.83 -37.83
C HIS A 168 -90.75 6.86 -39.18
N GLU A 169 -90.01 6.61 -40.26
CA GLU A 169 -90.52 6.52 -41.62
C GLU A 169 -91.57 5.41 -41.75
N GLN A 170 -91.31 4.22 -41.19
CA GLN A 170 -92.25 3.12 -41.18
C GLN A 170 -93.52 3.45 -40.35
N SER A 171 -93.38 4.16 -39.23
CA SER A 171 -94.50 4.58 -38.39
C SER A 171 -95.39 5.61 -39.10
N LEU A 172 -94.80 6.52 -39.87
CA LEU A 172 -95.51 7.48 -40.71
C LEU A 172 -96.34 6.75 -41.78
N MET A 173 -95.78 5.70 -42.39
CA MET A 173 -96.51 4.87 -43.37
C MET A 173 -97.67 4.08 -42.75
N GLN A 174 -97.62 3.77 -41.45
CA GLN A 174 -98.65 2.98 -40.75
C GLN A 174 -99.64 3.82 -39.91
N GLY A 175 -99.45 5.13 -39.80
CA GLY A 175 -100.29 6.02 -38.98
C GLY A 175 -100.21 5.78 -37.46
N LYS A 176 -99.11 5.20 -36.96
CA LYS A 176 -98.92 4.89 -35.53
C LYS A 176 -98.14 5.98 -34.79
N ALA A 177 -98.32 6.04 -33.46
CA ALA A 177 -97.70 7.05 -32.60
C ALA A 177 -96.17 6.87 -32.48
N THR A 178 -95.43 7.99 -32.51
CA THR A 178 -93.96 8.05 -32.68
C THR A 178 -93.15 8.17 -31.39
N ALA A 179 -93.79 8.17 -30.22
CA ALA A 179 -93.14 8.56 -28.95
C ALA A 179 -91.96 7.66 -28.50
N SER A 180 -91.98 6.36 -28.82
CA SER A 180 -90.86 5.45 -28.51
C SER A 180 -89.65 5.67 -29.42
N ILE A 181 -89.88 6.16 -30.64
CA ILE A 181 -88.86 6.42 -31.65
C ILE A 181 -88.10 7.72 -31.32
N GLU A 182 -88.81 8.72 -30.80
CA GLU A 182 -88.21 9.94 -30.26
C GLU A 182 -87.21 9.63 -29.13
N ARG A 183 -87.53 8.67 -28.25
CA ARG A 183 -86.63 8.24 -27.17
C ARG A 183 -85.37 7.56 -27.71
N LEU A 184 -85.49 6.72 -28.73
CA LEU A 184 -84.33 6.10 -29.39
C LEU A 184 -83.44 7.16 -30.05
N ARG A 185 -84.05 8.16 -30.70
CA ARG A 185 -83.31 9.28 -31.30
C ARG A 185 -82.58 10.13 -30.27
N LEU A 186 -83.21 10.41 -29.13
CA LEU A 186 -82.58 11.12 -28.01
C LEU A 186 -81.45 10.31 -27.38
N LEU A 187 -81.59 8.99 -27.27
CA LEU A 187 -80.55 8.11 -26.74
C LEU A 187 -79.36 8.01 -27.71
N ALA A 188 -79.62 7.91 -29.02
CA ALA A 188 -78.59 7.97 -30.06
C ALA A 188 -77.83 9.30 -30.02
N LEU A 189 -78.55 10.42 -29.91
CA LEU A 189 -77.96 11.76 -29.79
C LEU A 189 -77.13 11.88 -28.49
N GLY A 190 -77.61 11.29 -27.40
CA GLY A 190 -76.88 11.21 -26.12
C GLY A 190 -75.56 10.45 -26.24
N LEU A 191 -75.54 9.33 -26.96
CA LEU A 191 -74.33 8.53 -27.21
C LEU A 191 -73.35 9.22 -28.17
N GLN A 192 -73.84 9.95 -29.19
CA GLN A 192 -72.97 10.73 -30.08
C GLN A 192 -72.39 11.96 -29.37
N THR A 193 -73.19 12.66 -28.56
CA THR A 193 -72.75 13.89 -27.86
C THR A 193 -71.82 13.59 -26.69
N SER A 194 -72.01 12.48 -25.97
CA SER A 194 -71.10 12.06 -24.89
C SER A 194 -69.73 11.64 -25.44
N SER A 195 -69.68 11.04 -26.63
CA SER A 195 -68.44 10.73 -27.35
C SER A 195 -67.71 12.01 -27.80
N SER A 196 -68.44 12.99 -28.35
CA SER A 196 -67.85 14.25 -28.84
C SER A 196 -67.33 15.16 -27.71
N LYS A 197 -67.98 15.18 -26.55
CA LYS A 197 -67.56 15.98 -25.38
C LYS A 197 -66.31 15.43 -24.69
N GLY A 198 -65.97 14.16 -24.94
CA GLY A 198 -64.75 13.52 -24.47
C GLY A 198 -63.47 13.93 -25.22
N GLN A 199 -63.59 14.45 -26.45
CA GLN A 199 -62.45 14.85 -27.30
C GLN A 199 -61.98 16.30 -27.10
N ASP A 200 -62.80 17.18 -26.53
CA ASP A 200 -62.46 18.60 -26.31
C ASP A 200 -61.63 18.88 -25.05
N LEU A 201 -61.35 17.85 -24.23
CA LEU A 201 -60.39 17.92 -23.14
C LEU A 201 -58.99 17.57 -23.64
N LYS A 202 -58.51 18.33 -24.64
CA LYS A 202 -57.09 18.37 -24.99
C LYS A 202 -56.36 19.10 -23.85
N PRO A 203 -55.47 18.44 -23.08
CA PRO A 203 -54.74 19.14 -22.03
C PRO A 203 -53.86 20.25 -22.64
N PRO A 204 -53.73 21.40 -21.97
CA PRO A 204 -52.89 22.49 -22.45
C PRO A 204 -51.45 21.98 -22.62
N ASN A 205 -50.96 22.18 -23.83
CA ASN A 205 -49.58 21.96 -24.24
C ASN A 205 -48.64 22.78 -23.35
N ASN A 206 -48.09 22.17 -22.31
CA ASN A 206 -47.08 22.79 -21.44
C ASN A 206 -45.69 22.63 -22.05
N ASN A 207 -45.49 23.24 -23.22
CA ASN A 207 -44.18 23.48 -23.79
C ASN A 207 -43.68 24.83 -23.29
N GLY A 208 -42.94 24.83 -22.17
CA GLY A 208 -42.19 26.01 -21.75
C GLY A 208 -41.80 26.04 -20.27
N ALA A 209 -40.62 25.53 -19.94
CA ALA A 209 -39.65 26.24 -19.11
C ALA A 209 -38.32 25.47 -19.06
N SER A 210 -37.28 26.19 -19.45
CA SER A 210 -35.84 25.94 -19.37
C SER A 210 -35.34 25.42 -18.04
#